data_AF-A0A158KMR0-F1
#
_entry.id   AF-A0A158KMR0-F1
#
_cell.length_a   1.000
_cell.length_b   1.000
_cell.length_c   1.000
_cell.angle_alpha   90.00
_cell.angle_beta   90.00
_cell.angle_gamma   90.00
#
_symmetry.space_group_name_H-M   'P 1'
#
loop_
_entity.id
_entity.type
_entity.pdbx_description
1 polymer ?
#
loop_
_entity_poly.entity_id
_entity_poly.type
_entity_poly.pdbx_seq_one_letter_code
_entity_poly.pdbx_strand_id
1 'polypeptide(L)'
;MKKILLLAACFVAAPAFAQYYDGQPSQQHGYSGGYGNDQQVGGYTRSNGAYVEPYHRSAPDNTMYNNYSSQGNTNPYTGESGHVRPRY
;
A
#
# COMPACT_ATOMS: atom_id res chain seq x y z
N MET A 1 5.63 -6.94 58.14
CA MET A 1 4.66 -6.95 57.02
C MET A 1 5.39 -6.53 55.75
N LYS A 2 5.28 -7.33 54.68
CA LYS A 2 5.67 -6.95 53.30
C LYS A 2 4.96 -5.62 52.96
N LYS A 3 5.55 -4.67 52.22
CA LYS A 3 5.75 -4.72 50.76
C LYS A 3 6.78 -3.66 50.33
N ILE A 4 7.81 -4.13 49.61
CA ILE A 4 8.71 -3.33 48.78
C ILE A 4 7.90 -2.90 47.55
N LEU A 5 7.89 -1.60 47.23
CA LEU A 5 7.31 -1.09 45.99
C LEU A 5 8.47 -0.67 45.08
N LEU A 6 8.78 -1.55 44.14
CA LEU A 6 9.76 -1.38 43.07
C LEU A 6 9.20 -0.48 41.96
N LEU A 7 10.06 0.43 41.49
CA LEU A 7 9.93 1.26 40.29
C LEU A 7 9.65 0.43 39.03
N ALA A 8 8.92 1.02 38.09
CA ALA A 8 9.16 0.80 36.66
C ALA A 8 8.70 2.03 35.86
N ALA A 9 9.61 2.98 35.63
CA ALA A 9 9.44 3.99 34.57
C ALA A 9 9.90 3.33 33.26
N CYS A 10 8.95 2.94 32.41
CA CYS A 10 9.25 2.44 31.07
C CYS A 10 9.75 3.58 30.19
N PHE A 11 11.08 3.68 30.03
CA PHE A 11 11.67 4.37 28.89
C PHE A 11 11.52 3.46 27.67
N VAL A 12 10.54 3.75 26.81
CA VAL A 12 10.44 3.13 25.49
C VAL A 12 11.33 3.93 24.53
N ALA A 13 12.60 3.54 24.44
CA ALA A 13 13.49 4.01 23.38
C ALA A 13 13.33 3.07 22.18
N ALA A 14 12.67 3.56 21.12
CA ALA A 14 12.59 2.85 19.84
C ALA A 14 13.94 2.94 19.11
N PRO A 15 14.45 1.88 18.48
CA PRO A 15 15.35 2.04 17.36
C PRO A 15 14.53 2.32 16.10
N ALA A 16 14.61 3.56 15.62
CA ALA A 16 14.19 3.93 14.28
C ALA A 16 15.12 3.25 13.26
N PHE A 17 14.69 2.14 12.67
CA PHE A 17 15.31 1.63 11.46
C PHE A 17 14.62 2.26 10.25
N ALA A 18 15.18 3.39 9.80
CA ALA A 18 14.90 3.92 8.47
C ALA A 18 15.57 2.98 7.45
N GLN A 19 14.85 1.96 7.01
CA GLN A 19 15.26 1.17 5.85
C GLN A 19 14.89 1.94 4.59
N TYR A 20 15.81 2.79 4.10
CA TYR A 20 15.81 3.18 2.69
C TYR A 20 16.18 1.94 1.88
N TYR A 21 15.18 1.13 1.55
CA TYR A 21 15.30 0.05 0.59
C TYR A 21 14.86 0.62 -0.76
N ASP A 22 15.83 0.93 -1.60
CA ASP A 22 15.62 1.17 -3.03
C ASP A 22 15.22 -0.18 -3.66
N GLY A 23 13.94 -0.49 -3.57
CA GLY A 23 13.35 -1.67 -4.17
C GLY A 23 13.11 -1.44 -5.65
N GLN A 24 14.08 -1.80 -6.49
CA GLN A 24 13.85 -2.06 -7.91
C GLN A 24 12.78 -3.16 -8.04
N PRO A 25 11.57 -2.90 -8.58
CA PRO A 25 10.66 -3.99 -8.90
C PRO A 25 11.17 -4.67 -10.17
N SER A 26 11.63 -5.91 -10.02
CA SER A 26 11.84 -6.84 -11.13
C SER A 26 10.50 -7.13 -11.80
N GLN A 27 10.21 -6.43 -12.90
CA GLN A 27 9.01 -6.66 -13.67
C GLN A 27 9.17 -7.96 -14.49
N GLN A 28 8.66 -9.05 -13.92
CA GLN A 28 8.52 -10.34 -14.58
C GLN A 28 7.33 -10.25 -15.54
N HIS A 29 7.59 -9.91 -16.81
CA HIS A 29 6.59 -9.89 -17.87
C HIS A 29 6.13 -11.32 -18.21
N GLY A 30 4.98 -11.72 -17.67
CA GLY A 30 4.19 -12.86 -18.13
C GLY A 30 2.88 -12.36 -18.71
N TYR A 31 2.74 -12.43 -20.03
CA TYR A 31 1.50 -12.09 -20.74
C TYR A 31 0.38 -13.07 -20.38
N SER A 32 -0.77 -12.60 -19.90
CA SER A 32 -2.06 -13.28 -20.11
C SER A 32 -3.24 -12.33 -19.86
N GLY A 33 -4.23 -12.42 -20.75
CA GLY A 33 -5.31 -11.44 -20.94
C GLY A 33 -6.29 -11.30 -19.77
N GLY A 34 -6.82 -10.09 -19.64
CA GLY A 34 -7.93 -9.72 -18.74
C GLY A 34 -7.48 -9.58 -17.29
N TYR A 35 -7.35 -8.35 -16.80
CA TYR A 35 -6.97 -8.02 -15.41
C TYR A 35 -5.56 -8.47 -14.96
N GLY A 36 -4.75 -9.06 -15.84
CA GLY A 36 -3.41 -9.60 -15.53
C GLY A 36 -2.28 -8.58 -15.32
N ASN A 37 -2.57 -7.27 -15.24
CA ASN A 37 -1.55 -6.23 -15.06
C ASN A 37 -1.64 -5.51 -13.71
N ASP A 38 -2.44 -6.02 -12.77
CA ASP A 38 -2.60 -5.35 -11.49
C ASP A 38 -1.34 -5.52 -10.63
N GLN A 39 -0.97 -4.46 -9.92
CA GLN A 39 0.26 -4.37 -9.15
C GLN A 39 -0.07 -4.42 -7.66
N GLN A 40 0.57 -5.34 -6.94
CA GLN A 40 0.50 -5.39 -5.49
C GLN A 40 1.49 -4.37 -4.90
N VAL A 41 1.00 -3.50 -4.02
CA VAL A 41 1.81 -2.55 -3.28
C VAL A 41 1.94 -3.03 -1.84
N GLY A 42 3.18 -3.20 -1.37
CA GLY A 42 3.46 -3.54 0.01
C GLY A 42 3.07 -2.41 0.98
N GLY A 43 2.78 -2.78 2.23
CA GLY A 43 2.48 -1.79 3.26
C GLY A 43 3.70 -0.93 3.61
N TYR A 44 3.47 0.32 4.00
CA TYR A 44 4.54 1.28 4.33
C TYR A 44 4.09 2.31 5.36
N THR A 45 5.05 2.97 5.99
CA THR A 45 4.78 4.08 6.93
C THR A 45 5.02 5.40 6.22
N ARG A 46 4.02 6.29 6.26
CA ARG A 46 4.12 7.65 5.71
C ARG A 46 5.04 8.52 6.57
N SER A 47 5.55 9.62 6.00
CA SER A 47 6.43 10.56 6.72
C SER A 47 5.78 11.20 7.97
N ASN A 48 4.45 11.23 8.03
CA ASN A 48 3.69 11.70 9.19
C ASN A 48 3.43 10.62 10.25
N GLY A 49 4.02 9.42 10.09
CA GLY A 49 3.87 8.30 11.02
C GLY A 49 2.65 7.41 10.80
N ALA A 50 1.77 7.71 9.83
CA ALA A 50 0.61 6.86 9.55
C ALA A 50 1.02 5.60 8.75
N TYR A 51 0.61 4.42 9.25
CA TYR A 51 0.78 3.16 8.54
C TYR A 51 -0.25 2.99 7.41
N VAL A 52 0.18 2.39 6.30
CA VAL A 52 -0.63 2.03 5.14
C VAL A 52 -0.52 0.53 4.95
N GLU A 53 -1.66 -0.16 4.94
CA GLU A 53 -1.71 -1.60 4.68
C GLU A 53 -1.40 -1.93 3.20
N PRO A 54 -0.95 -3.16 2.91
CA PRO A 54 -0.78 -3.62 1.53
C PRO A 54 -2.11 -3.55 0.76
N TYR A 55 -2.04 -3.21 -0.53
CA TYR A 55 -3.22 -3.10 -1.39
C TYR A 55 -2.89 -3.42 -2.85
N HIS A 56 -3.93 -3.60 -3.66
CA HIS A 56 -3.82 -3.78 -5.11
C HIS A 56 -4.21 -2.52 -5.86
N ARG A 57 -3.51 -2.23 -6.95
CA ARG A 57 -3.81 -1.14 -7.87
C ARG A 57 -3.69 -1.59 -9.32
N SER A 58 -4.30 -0.85 -10.25
CA SER A 58 -4.07 -1.02 -11.68
C SER A 58 -2.59 -0.83 -12.04
N ALA A 59 -2.16 -1.48 -13.14
CA ALA A 59 -0.84 -1.25 -13.71
C ALA A 59 -0.62 0.23 -14.04
N PRO A 60 0.59 0.77 -13.80
CA PRO A 60 0.94 2.08 -14.31
C PRO A 60 1.06 2.03 -15.84
N ASP A 61 0.29 2.86 -16.53
CA ASP A 61 0.41 3.11 -17.97
C ASP A 61 0.01 4.57 -18.30
N ASN A 62 -0.07 4.90 -19.59
CA ASN A 62 -0.43 6.24 -20.08
C ASN A 62 -1.94 6.42 -20.32
N THR A 63 -2.79 5.52 -19.84
CA THR A 63 -4.25 5.60 -20.00
C THR A 63 -4.95 5.66 -18.64
N MET A 64 -5.99 6.48 -18.57
CA MET A 64 -6.84 6.52 -17.38
C MET A 64 -7.99 5.51 -17.49
N TYR A 65 -8.31 5.04 -18.69
CA TYR A 65 -9.56 4.33 -18.96
C TYR A 65 -9.67 2.96 -18.28
N ASN A 66 -8.55 2.32 -17.97
CA ASN A 66 -8.49 1.00 -17.35
C ASN A 66 -8.25 1.04 -15.82
N ASN A 67 -8.09 2.22 -15.22
CA ASN A 67 -7.94 2.32 -13.77
C ASN A 67 -9.25 1.92 -13.07
N TYR A 68 -9.16 1.23 -11.93
CA TYR A 68 -10.35 0.86 -11.15
C TYR A 68 -11.18 2.06 -10.72
N SER A 69 -10.50 3.18 -10.45
CA SER A 69 -11.16 4.43 -10.08
C SER A 69 -11.95 5.06 -11.21
N SER A 70 -11.77 4.63 -12.45
CA SER A 70 -12.38 5.26 -13.63
C SER A 70 -13.86 4.93 -13.77
N GLN A 71 -14.63 5.92 -14.19
CA GLN A 71 -16.08 5.83 -14.26
C GLN A 71 -16.51 4.63 -15.13
N GLY A 72 -17.31 3.75 -14.53
CA GLY A 72 -17.81 2.52 -15.17
C GLY A 72 -16.97 1.27 -14.90
N ASN A 73 -15.77 1.40 -14.34
CA ASN A 73 -14.97 0.26 -13.88
C ASN A 73 -15.34 -0.11 -12.45
N THR A 74 -14.99 -1.33 -12.05
CA THR A 74 -15.15 -1.81 -10.67
C THR A 74 -13.82 -2.39 -10.21
N ASN A 75 -13.40 -2.04 -9.00
CA ASN A 75 -12.24 -2.65 -8.36
C ASN A 75 -12.55 -4.12 -8.04
N PRO A 76 -11.84 -5.11 -8.61
CA PRO A 76 -12.13 -6.52 -8.34
C PRO A 76 -11.79 -6.95 -6.90
N TYR A 77 -10.96 -6.19 -6.19
CA TYR A 77 -10.52 -6.52 -4.83
C TYR A 77 -11.44 -5.95 -3.74
N THR A 78 -12.09 -4.81 -4.00
CA THR A 78 -12.97 -4.16 -3.03
C THR A 78 -14.44 -4.17 -3.44
N GLY A 79 -14.75 -4.43 -4.72
CA GLY A 79 -16.09 -4.32 -5.28
C GLY A 79 -16.57 -2.87 -5.49
N GLU A 80 -15.71 -1.89 -5.20
CA GLU A 80 -16.06 -0.47 -5.32
C GLU A 80 -16.10 -0.04 -6.78
N SER A 81 -17.12 0.74 -7.15
CA SER A 81 -17.21 1.33 -8.48
C SER A 81 -16.28 2.53 -8.63
N GLY A 82 -15.75 2.71 -9.84
CA GLY A 82 -14.99 3.88 -10.24
C GLY A 82 -15.90 5.04 -10.61
N HIS A 83 -15.44 6.26 -10.31
CA HIS A 83 -16.18 7.52 -10.45
C HIS A 83 -15.36 8.63 -11.12
N VAL A 84 -14.06 8.40 -11.33
CA VAL A 84 -13.14 9.36 -11.96
C VAL A 84 -13.42 9.40 -13.45
N ARG A 85 -13.70 10.59 -13.98
CA ARG A 85 -13.86 10.78 -15.43
C ARG A 85 -12.50 10.80 -16.12
N PRO A 86 -12.19 9.83 -17.01
CA PRO A 86 -10.96 9.87 -17.79
C PRO A 86 -10.90 11.12 -18.65
N ARG A 87 -9.69 11.58 -18.93
CA ARG A 87 -9.43 12.70 -19.85
C ARG A 87 -8.60 12.21 -21.02
N TYR A 88 -8.70 12.94 -22.12
CA TYR A 88 -7.89 12.74 -23.32
C TYR A 88 -6.59 13.54 -23.24
#